data_AF-A0A1Y4V6F8-F1
#
_entry.id   AF-A0A1Y4V6F8-F1
#
_cell.length_a   1.000
_cell.length_b   1.000
_cell.length_c   1.000
_cell.angle_alpha   90.00
_cell.angle_beta   90.00
_cell.angle_gamma   90.00
#
_symmetry.space_group_name_H-M   'P 1'
#
loop_
_entity.id
_entity.type
_entity.pdbx_description
1 polymer ?
#
loop_
_entity_poly.entity_id
_entity_poly.type
_entity_poly.pdbx_seq_one_letter_code
_entity_poly.pdbx_strand_id
1 'polypeptide(L)'
;MKKYIPNPVDTEHIQLPKELEYLVEEMAKNVHEVWSKTRIEQGWTYGEKRDDVLKQHPCLIPYEELPEEEKVYDRNSSVETLKLIMKLGFKISKDEK
;
A
#
# COMPACT_ATOMS: atom_id res chain seq x y z
N MET A 1 20.66 8.97 -21.87
CA MET A 1 19.68 8.66 -20.80
C MET A 1 20.38 7.85 -19.72
N LYS A 2 20.17 8.14 -18.43
CA LYS A 2 20.65 7.26 -17.36
C LYS A 2 19.72 6.05 -17.26
N LYS A 3 20.24 4.83 -17.37
CA LYS A 3 19.47 3.59 -17.18
C LYS A 3 19.40 3.31 -15.68
N TYR A 4 18.22 3.39 -15.10
CA TYR A 4 17.97 2.93 -13.74
C TYR A 4 17.84 1.41 -13.72
N ILE A 5 18.48 0.75 -12.76
CA ILE A 5 18.39 -0.70 -12.54
C ILE A 5 17.96 -0.86 -11.07
N PRO A 6 16.71 -1.25 -10.78
CA PRO A 6 16.27 -1.46 -9.41
C PRO A 6 17.00 -2.65 -8.78
N ASN A 7 17.29 -2.56 -7.49
CA ASN A 7 17.93 -3.61 -6.69
C ASN A 7 17.30 -3.66 -5.29
N PRO A 8 16.09 -4.23 -5.16
CA PRO A 8 15.43 -4.37 -3.86
C PRO A 8 16.21 -5.32 -2.94
N VAL A 9 16.02 -5.16 -1.63
CA VAL A 9 16.58 -6.10 -0.64
C VAL A 9 15.87 -7.44 -0.78
N ASP A 10 16.63 -8.53 -0.78
CA ASP A 10 16.08 -9.89 -0.79
C ASP A 10 15.43 -10.26 0.56
N THR A 11 14.12 -10.43 0.50
CA THR A 11 13.18 -10.76 1.57
C THR A 11 12.52 -12.13 1.36
N GLU A 12 12.90 -12.92 0.35
CA GLU A 12 12.20 -14.16 -0.04
C GLU A 12 12.09 -15.17 1.11
N HIS A 13 13.12 -15.24 1.96
CA HIS A 13 13.18 -16.15 3.09
C HIS A 13 12.54 -15.62 4.37
N ILE A 14 12.08 -14.36 4.37
CA ILE A 14 11.41 -13.75 5.53
C ILE A 14 9.93 -14.13 5.49
N GLN A 15 9.52 -14.94 6.46
CA GLN A 15 8.13 -15.33 6.65
C GLN A 15 7.46 -14.36 7.62
N LEU A 16 6.35 -13.77 7.20
CA LEU A 16 5.59 -12.85 8.03
C LEU A 16 4.85 -13.64 9.13
N PRO A 17 4.97 -13.28 10.41
CA PRO A 17 4.16 -13.85 11.48
C PRO A 17 2.66 -13.61 11.25
N LYS A 18 1.81 -14.58 11.60
CA LYS A 18 0.35 -14.48 11.46
C LYS A 18 -0.25 -13.27 12.17
N GLU A 19 0.32 -12.89 13.31
CA GLU A 19 -0.09 -11.70 14.08
C GLU A 19 0.03 -10.39 13.29
N LEU A 20 0.87 -10.35 12.25
CA LEU A 20 1.05 -9.19 11.38
C LEU A 20 0.17 -9.23 10.12
N GLU A 21 -0.59 -10.30 9.86
CA GLU A 21 -1.52 -10.36 8.72
C GLU A 21 -2.59 -9.27 8.83
N TYR A 22 -3.11 -9.04 10.04
CA TYR A 22 -4.04 -7.93 10.29
C TYR A 22 -3.37 -6.57 10.02
N LEU A 23 -2.10 -6.41 10.42
CA LEU A 23 -1.35 -5.16 10.21
C LEU A 23 -1.15 -4.87 8.72
N VAL A 24 -0.96 -5.89 7.87
CA VAL A 24 -0.87 -5.72 6.41
C VAL A 24 -2.13 -5.06 5.86
N GLU A 25 -3.31 -5.50 6.27
CA GLU A 25 -4.57 -4.94 5.77
C GLU A 25 -4.76 -3.48 6.23
N GLU A 26 -4.49 -3.21 7.50
CA GLU A 26 -4.60 -1.86 8.06
C GLU A 26 -3.59 -0.90 7.41
N MET A 27 -2.38 -1.38 7.10
CA MET A 27 -1.37 -0.60 6.36
C MET A 27 -1.84 -0.31 4.93
N ALA A 28 -2.33 -1.31 4.20
CA ALA A 28 -2.84 -1.14 2.84
C ALA A 28 -3.99 -0.12 2.80
N LYS A 29 -4.98 -0.30 3.68
CA LYS A 29 -6.10 0.63 3.83
C LYS A 29 -5.65 2.05 4.16
N ASN A 30 -4.75 2.21 5.13
CA ASN A 30 -4.31 3.55 5.53
C ASN A 30 -3.47 4.23 4.43
N VAL A 31 -2.67 3.49 3.67
CA VAL A 31 -1.96 4.02 2.49
C VAL A 31 -2.97 4.56 1.47
N HIS A 32 -4.04 3.82 1.19
CA HIS A 32 -5.12 4.27 0.32
C HIS A 32 -5.82 5.53 0.83
N GLU A 33 -6.12 5.61 2.12
CA GLU A 33 -6.73 6.80 2.74
C GLU A 33 -5.83 8.03 2.63
N VAL A 34 -4.53 7.88 2.90
CA VAL A 34 -3.54 8.97 2.78
C VAL A 34 -3.42 9.45 1.33
N TRP A 35 -3.35 8.51 0.38
CA TRP A 35 -3.33 8.83 -1.05
C TRP A 35 -4.61 9.56 -1.47
N SER A 36 -5.78 9.02 -1.10
CA SER A 36 -7.09 9.56 -1.45
C SER A 36 -7.27 10.98 -0.91
N LYS A 37 -6.95 11.18 0.38
CA LYS A 37 -6.98 12.51 1.01
C LYS A 37 -6.11 13.50 0.24
N THR A 38 -4.85 13.13 -0.05
CA THR A 38 -3.91 13.99 -0.78
C THR A 38 -4.45 14.36 -2.18
N ARG A 39 -5.05 13.40 -2.87
CA ARG A 39 -5.64 13.61 -4.20
C ARG A 39 -6.86 14.53 -4.14
N ILE A 40 -7.76 14.32 -3.19
CA ILE A 40 -8.92 15.18 -2.99
C ILE A 40 -8.50 16.62 -2.66
N GLU A 41 -7.49 16.81 -1.80
CA GLU A 41 -6.91 18.14 -1.51
C GLU A 41 -6.29 18.81 -2.74
N GLN A 42 -5.78 18.02 -3.69
CA GLN A 42 -5.29 18.50 -5.00
C GLN A 42 -6.40 18.77 -6.03
N GLY A 43 -7.67 18.60 -5.63
CA GLY A 43 -8.85 18.81 -6.46
C GLY A 43 -9.20 17.62 -7.35
N TRP A 44 -8.72 16.42 -7.04
CA TRP A 44 -9.16 15.21 -7.72
C TRP A 44 -10.53 14.75 -7.22
N THR A 45 -11.30 14.14 -8.10
CA THR A 45 -12.62 13.58 -7.82
C THR A 45 -12.75 12.17 -8.38
N TYR A 46 -13.78 11.44 -7.96
CA TYR A 46 -14.09 10.15 -8.57
C TYR A 46 -14.47 10.32 -10.06
N GLY A 47 -14.08 9.34 -10.88
CA GLY A 47 -14.60 9.12 -12.22
C GLY A 47 -14.29 7.71 -12.70
N GLU A 48 -15.15 7.14 -13.55
CA GLU A 48 -15.05 5.73 -13.99
C GLU A 48 -13.72 5.37 -14.67
N LYS A 49 -13.02 6.37 -15.21
CA LYS A 49 -11.70 6.24 -15.82
C LYS A 49 -10.81 7.37 -15.33
N ARG A 50 -9.50 7.14 -15.37
CA ARG A 50 -8.53 8.18 -15.06
C ARG A 50 -8.54 9.26 -16.14
N ASP A 51 -8.72 10.51 -15.71
CA ASP A 51 -8.63 11.71 -16.55
C ASP A 51 -7.80 12.76 -15.81
N ASP A 52 -6.59 13.04 -16.29
CA ASP A 52 -5.68 13.97 -15.62
C ASP A 52 -6.06 15.44 -15.87
N VAL A 53 -6.82 15.73 -16.94
CA VAL A 53 -7.29 17.09 -17.27
C VAL A 53 -8.45 17.48 -16.35
N LEU A 54 -9.42 16.57 -16.20
CA LEU A 54 -10.56 16.74 -15.29
C LEU A 54 -10.22 16.37 -13.84
N LYS A 55 -9.02 15.83 -13.60
CA LYS A 55 -8.56 15.29 -12.32
C LYS A 55 -9.52 14.24 -11.75
N GLN A 56 -9.81 13.21 -12.53
CA GLN A 56 -10.64 12.09 -12.12
C GLN A 56 -9.83 10.81 -11.96
N HIS A 57 -10.14 10.01 -10.95
CA HIS A 57 -9.52 8.70 -10.74
C HIS A 57 -10.55 7.67 -10.24
N PRO A 58 -10.56 6.44 -10.79
CA PRO A 58 -11.54 5.42 -10.42
C PRO A 58 -11.36 4.92 -8.98
N CYS A 59 -10.14 4.89 -8.47
CA CYS A 59 -9.86 4.46 -7.10
C CYS A 59 -10.22 5.50 -6.02
N LEU A 60 -10.76 6.68 -6.34
CA LEU A 60 -11.22 7.64 -5.30
C LEU A 60 -12.58 7.23 -4.73
N ILE A 61 -12.59 6.05 -4.13
CA ILE A 61 -13.71 5.37 -3.46
C ILE A 61 -13.18 4.73 -2.15
N PRO A 62 -14.05 4.31 -1.22
CA PRO A 62 -13.63 3.61 -0.01
C PRO A 62 -12.76 2.39 -0.32
N TYR A 63 -11.75 2.14 0.51
CA TYR A 63 -10.82 1.01 0.33
C TYR A 63 -11.57 -0.32 0.17
N GLU A 64 -12.62 -0.56 0.96
CA GLU A 64 -13.44 -1.77 0.91
C GLU A 64 -14.12 -2.00 -0.45
N GLU A 65 -14.35 -0.94 -1.22
CA GLU A 65 -15.01 -0.98 -2.53
C GLU A 65 -14.02 -1.11 -3.69
N LEU A 66 -12.71 -1.04 -3.44
CA LEU A 66 -11.71 -1.21 -4.48
C LEU A 66 -11.77 -2.62 -5.11
N PRO A 67 -11.45 -2.71 -6.41
CA PRO A 67 -11.14 -3.99 -7.06
C PRO A 67 -10.07 -4.75 -6.27
N GLU A 68 -10.22 -6.07 -6.20
CA GLU A 68 -9.29 -6.93 -5.47
C GLU A 68 -7.84 -6.82 -6.00
N GLU A 69 -7.67 -6.58 -7.30
CA GLU A 69 -6.36 -6.36 -7.92
C GLU A 69 -5.63 -5.13 -7.37
N GLU A 70 -6.35 -4.03 -7.12
CA GLU A 70 -5.79 -2.80 -6.53
C GLU A 70 -5.42 -3.05 -5.06
N LYS A 71 -6.29 -3.71 -4.29
CA LYS A 71 -5.99 -4.09 -2.91
C LYS A 71 -4.77 -5.00 -2.80
N VAL A 72 -4.63 -5.97 -3.72
CA VAL A 72 -3.47 -6.87 -3.77
C VAL A 72 -2.18 -6.09 -3.98
N TYR A 73 -2.17 -5.04 -4.80
CA TYR A 73 -1.00 -4.20 -4.97
C TYR A 73 -0.59 -3.50 -3.66
N ASP A 74 -1.54 -2.92 -2.95
CA ASP A 74 -1.29 -2.24 -1.67
C ASP A 74 -0.85 -3.21 -0.56
N ARG A 75 -1.48 -4.40 -0.51
CA ARG A 75 -1.08 -5.47 0.42
C ARG A 75 0.32 -5.98 0.13
N ASN A 76 0.68 -6.21 -1.13
CA ASN A 76 2.02 -6.65 -1.52
C ASN A 76 3.08 -5.63 -1.09
N SER A 77 2.81 -4.35 -1.30
CA SER A 77 3.68 -3.26 -0.85
C SER A 77 3.85 -3.26 0.67
N SER A 78 2.76 -3.50 1.41
CA SER A 78 2.76 -3.59 2.88
C SER A 78 3.54 -4.82 3.38
N VAL A 79 3.35 -5.99 2.76
CA VAL A 79 4.09 -7.23 3.07
C VAL A 79 5.58 -7.05 2.89
N GLU A 80 6.01 -6.52 1.75
CA GLU A 80 7.44 -6.31 1.47
C GLU A 80 8.06 -5.28 2.42
N THR A 81 7.30 -4.26 2.81
CA THR A 81 7.74 -3.30 3.85
C THR A 81 7.97 -3.99 5.19
N LEU A 82 7.04 -4.83 5.65
CA LEU A 82 7.18 -5.55 6.92
C LEU A 82 8.34 -6.56 6.87
N LYS A 83 8.49 -7.30 5.78
CA LYS A 83 9.63 -8.21 5.59
C LYS A 83 10.96 -7.47 5.61
N LEU A 84 11.04 -6.29 4.98
CA LEU A 84 12.23 -5.46 5.02
C LEU A 84 12.57 -5.04 6.45
N ILE A 85 11.60 -4.57 7.22
CA ILE A 85 11.78 -4.20 8.64
C ILE A 85 12.38 -5.38 9.43
N MET A 86 11.83 -6.58 9.25
CA MET A 86 12.34 -7.80 9.89
C MET A 86 13.75 -8.17 9.41
N LYS A 87 14.01 -8.07 8.10
CA LYS A 87 15.33 -8.32 7.49
C LYS A 87 16.41 -7.39 8.07
N LEU A 88 16.03 -6.16 8.43
CA LEU A 88 16.89 -5.17 9.06
C LEU A 88 17.07 -5.37 10.57
N GLY A 89 16.47 -6.42 11.16
CA GLY A 89 16.66 -6.80 12.55
C GLY A 89 15.67 -6.15 13.54
N PHE A 90 14.63 -5.49 13.04
CA PHE A 90 13.56 -4.95 13.89
C PHE A 90 12.48 -5.99 14.15
N LYS A 91 11.80 -5.85 15.28
CA LYS A 91 10.65 -6.67 15.66
C LYS A 91 9.42 -5.78 15.84
N ILE A 92 8.31 -6.19 15.24
CA ILE A 92 6.98 -5.61 15.45
C ILE A 92 6.16 -6.66 16.20
N SER A 93 5.48 -6.25 17.26
CA SER A 93 4.52 -7.08 18.00
C SER A 93 3.33 -6.23 18.38
N LYS A 94 2.14 -6.83 18.43
CA LYS A 94 0.93 -6.18 18.93
C LYS A 94 0.98 -6.16 20.45
N ASP A 95 0.84 -4.99 21.06
CA ASP A 95 0.65 -4.91 22.51
C ASP A 95 -0.74 -5.46 22.86
N GLU A 96 -0.79 -6.45 23.75
CA GLU A 96 -2.02 -6.91 24.38
C GLU A 96 -2.40 -5.89 25.46
N LYS A 97 -3.16 -4.86 25.07
CA LYS A 97 -3.84 -3.98 26.02
C LYS A 97 -5.24 -4.49 26.34
#